data_AF-A0A401U159-F1
#
_entry.id   AF-A0A401U159-F1
#
_cell.length_a   1.000
_cell.length_b   1.000
_cell.length_c   1.000
_cell.angle_alpha   90.00
_cell.angle_beta   90.00
_cell.angle_gamma   90.00
#
_symmetry.space_group_name_H-M   'P 1'
#
loop_
_entity.id
_entity.type
_entity.pdbx_description
1 polymer ?
#
loop_
_entity_poly.entity_id
_entity_poly.type
_entity_poly.pdbx_seq_one_letter_code
_entity_poly.pdbx_strand_id
1 'polypeptide(L)'
;MALTVGVEQHKSFLRKLGQLDRLRTELPESAEPLVPKRWGQLNTVTIAFGQGLAVAPLQAVMGISALVNDGYLIPPTFLKRTEDEARALGIQVIKPETSDKMRYLLRLNAEKGTATRADVKGYYVGGKTGTSEKVVGGRYSKTKLLTTFTAIIPADRPRYQLL
;
A
#
# COMPACT_ATOMS: atom_id res chain seq x y z
N MET A 1 10.66 0.00 14.68
CA MET A 1 10.97 0.12 13.22
C MET A 1 11.12 -1.29 12.64
N ALA A 2 11.22 -1.49 11.32
CA ALA A 2 11.03 -2.81 10.67
C ALA A 2 11.79 -4.00 11.30
N LEU A 3 13.05 -3.82 11.74
CA LEU A 3 13.81 -4.87 12.42
C LEU A 3 13.27 -5.22 13.82
N THR A 4 12.58 -4.28 14.49
CA THR A 4 11.85 -4.53 15.74
C THR A 4 10.67 -5.47 15.52
N VAL A 5 10.06 -5.46 14.33
CA VAL A 5 8.98 -6.39 13.97
C VAL A 5 9.53 -7.79 13.70
N GLY A 6 10.73 -7.87 13.10
CA GLY A 6 11.39 -9.12 12.74
C GLY A 6 11.14 -9.51 11.28
N VAL A 7 12.07 -10.28 10.70
CA VAL A 7 12.04 -10.68 9.28
C VAL A 7 10.79 -11.51 8.96
N GLU A 8 10.51 -12.52 9.79
CA GLU A 8 9.38 -13.43 9.58
C GLU A 8 8.03 -12.72 9.70
N GLN A 9 7.85 -11.89 10.72
CA GLN A 9 6.63 -11.12 10.94
C GLN A 9 6.41 -10.07 9.84
N HIS A 10 7.49 -9.40 9.38
CA HIS A 10 7.40 -8.46 8.27
C HIS A 10 6.94 -9.15 6.98
N LYS A 11 7.56 -10.30 6.66
CA LYS A 11 7.19 -11.10 5.49
C LYS A 11 5.76 -11.65 5.60
N SER A 12 5.39 -12.14 6.78
CA SER A 12 4.04 -12.63 7.07
C SER A 12 3.00 -11.53 6.89
N PHE A 13 3.28 -10.32 7.39
CA PHE A 13 2.40 -9.18 7.24
C PHE A 13 2.22 -8.74 5.78
N LEU A 14 3.31 -8.65 5.00
CA LEU A 14 3.24 -8.34 3.57
C LEU A 14 2.47 -9.41 2.79
N ARG A 15 2.63 -10.69 3.14
CA ARG A 15 1.83 -11.78 2.56
C ARG A 15 0.36 -11.62 2.90
N LYS A 16 0.06 -11.32 4.18
CA LYS A 16 -1.31 -11.08 4.66
C LYS A 16 -1.98 -9.92 3.93
N LEU A 17 -1.22 -8.90 3.51
CA LEU A 17 -1.67 -7.79 2.67
C LEU A 17 -1.75 -8.13 1.17
N GLY A 18 -1.54 -9.38 0.77
CA GLY A 18 -1.56 -9.82 -0.63
C GLY A 18 -0.41 -9.26 -1.46
N GLN A 19 0.71 -8.87 -0.85
CA GLN A 19 1.82 -8.22 -1.56
C GLN A 19 2.87 -9.20 -2.10
N LEU A 20 2.78 -10.49 -1.74
CA LEU A 20 3.77 -11.50 -2.12
C LEU A 20 3.25 -12.53 -3.12
N ASP A 21 1.94 -12.53 -3.38
CA ASP A 21 1.27 -13.50 -4.26
C ASP A 21 0.60 -12.75 -5.42
N ARG A 22 0.39 -13.44 -6.54
CA ARG A 22 -0.26 -12.87 -7.73
C ARG A 22 -1.70 -12.46 -7.40
N LEU A 23 -2.01 -11.17 -7.54
CA LEU A 23 -3.39 -10.70 -7.49
C LEU A 23 -4.21 -11.38 -8.61
N ARG A 24 -5.35 -11.97 -8.28
CA ARG A 24 -6.27 -12.54 -9.27
C ARG A 24 -7.54 -11.70 -9.32
N THR A 25 -7.88 -11.25 -10.52
CA THR A 25 -9.09 -10.48 -10.84
C THR A 25 -9.74 -11.07 -12.08
N GLU A 26 -10.82 -10.45 -12.54
CA GLU A 26 -11.47 -10.81 -13.79
C GLU A 26 -10.59 -10.56 -15.03
N LEU A 27 -9.57 -9.70 -14.91
CA LEU A 27 -8.55 -9.52 -15.94
C LEU A 27 -7.42 -10.58 -15.79
N PRO A 28 -7.05 -11.29 -16.87
CA PRO A 28 -6.03 -12.33 -16.81
C PRO A 28 -4.59 -11.79 -16.68
N GLU A 29 -4.31 -10.55 -17.10
CA GLU A 29 -2.96 -9.97 -17.22
C GLU A 29 -2.36 -9.44 -15.89
N SER A 30 -2.54 -10.15 -14.79
CA SER A 30 -1.85 -9.82 -13.53
C SER A 30 -0.44 -10.41 -13.50
N ALA A 31 0.57 -9.63 -13.13
CA ALA A 31 1.95 -10.12 -12.95
C ALA A 31 2.19 -10.59 -11.50
N GLU A 32 3.08 -11.57 -11.32
CA GLU A 32 3.58 -11.91 -9.99
C GLU A 32 4.47 -10.79 -9.41
N PRO A 33 4.39 -10.54 -8.09
CA PRO A 33 5.31 -9.63 -7.42
C PRO A 33 6.77 -10.05 -7.58
N LEU A 34 7.65 -9.07 -7.79
CA LEU A 34 9.09 -9.32 -7.76
C LEU A 34 9.57 -9.26 -6.32
N VAL A 35 9.92 -10.42 -5.77
CA VAL A 35 10.39 -10.61 -4.40
C VAL A 35 11.85 -11.06 -4.38
N PRO A 36 12.64 -10.75 -3.34
CA PRO A 36 14.02 -11.17 -3.28
C PRO A 36 14.12 -12.68 -3.05
N LYS A 37 15.03 -13.36 -3.78
CA LYS A 37 15.28 -14.81 -3.63
C LYS A 37 15.73 -15.20 -2.22
N ARG A 38 16.52 -14.33 -1.58
CA ARG A 38 16.93 -14.45 -0.17
C ARG A 38 16.40 -13.24 0.57
N TRP A 39 15.62 -13.46 1.62
CA TRP A 39 15.03 -12.39 2.40
C TRP A 39 15.63 -12.38 3.81
N GLY A 40 16.65 -11.55 4.02
CA GLY A 40 17.28 -11.36 5.31
C GLY A 40 16.92 -10.04 5.98
N GLN A 41 17.70 -9.66 6.99
CA GLN A 41 17.56 -8.37 7.68
C GLN A 41 17.76 -7.18 6.71
N LEU A 42 18.75 -7.26 5.81
CA LEU A 42 19.01 -6.20 4.83
C LEU A 42 17.79 -5.95 3.94
N ASN A 43 17.21 -7.01 3.36
CA ASN A 43 16.00 -6.90 2.54
C ASN A 43 14.82 -6.35 3.34
N THR A 44 14.68 -6.77 4.60
CA THR A 44 13.62 -6.27 5.48
C THR A 44 13.71 -4.76 5.67
N VAL A 45 14.91 -4.23 5.87
CA VAL A 45 15.15 -2.79 5.98
C VAL A 45 14.84 -2.09 4.67
N THR A 46 15.37 -2.57 3.53
CA THR A 46 15.15 -1.89 2.24
C THR A 46 13.70 -1.90 1.80
N ILE A 47 13.00 -3.03 2.00
CA ILE A 47 11.59 -3.16 1.62
C ILE A 47 10.71 -2.23 2.46
N ALA A 48 11.06 -2.01 3.73
CA ALA A 48 10.30 -1.13 4.61
C ALA A 48 10.26 0.33 4.14
N PHE A 49 11.21 0.77 3.32
CA PHE A 49 11.19 2.08 2.66
C PHE A 49 10.94 2.01 1.15
N GLY A 50 10.49 0.87 0.63
CA GLY A 50 10.02 0.72 -0.74
C GLY A 50 11.06 0.27 -1.77
N GLN A 51 12.17 -0.33 -1.34
CA GLN A 51 13.19 -0.89 -2.24
C GLN A 51 13.38 -2.41 -2.05
N GLY A 52 13.45 -3.15 -3.16
CA GLY A 52 13.69 -4.60 -3.16
C GLY A 52 12.44 -5.47 -3.24
N LEU A 53 11.26 -4.85 -3.36
CA LEU A 53 9.98 -5.51 -3.64
C LEU A 53 9.21 -4.67 -4.66
N ALA A 54 8.71 -5.28 -5.73
CA ALA A 54 7.85 -4.61 -6.71
C ALA A 54 6.52 -5.34 -6.85
N VAL A 55 5.44 -4.57 -6.86
CA VAL A 55 4.06 -5.06 -6.95
C VAL A 55 3.32 -4.30 -8.04
N ALA A 56 2.26 -4.89 -8.58
CA ALA A 56 1.38 -4.20 -9.51
C ALA A 56 0.68 -3.01 -8.82
N PRO A 57 0.39 -1.90 -9.53
CA PRO A 57 -0.28 -0.74 -8.94
C PRO A 57 -1.61 -1.09 -8.25
N LEU A 58 -2.45 -1.93 -8.88
CA LEU A 58 -3.72 -2.35 -8.30
C LEU A 58 -3.54 -3.15 -6.99
N GLN A 59 -2.46 -3.93 -6.90
CA GLN A 59 -2.12 -4.68 -5.70
C GLN A 59 -1.63 -3.77 -4.57
N ALA A 60 -0.86 -2.72 -4.91
CA ALA A 60 -0.50 -1.68 -3.96
C ALA A 60 -1.75 -0.93 -3.46
N VAL A 61 -2.67 -0.58 -4.37
CA VAL A 61 -3.95 0.05 -4.02
C VAL A 61 -4.72 -0.81 -3.01
N MET A 62 -4.91 -2.09 -3.32
CA MET A 62 -5.60 -3.04 -2.43
C MET A 62 -4.98 -3.08 -1.03
N GLY A 63 -3.64 -3.17 -0.95
CA GLY A 63 -2.92 -3.20 0.31
C GLY A 63 -3.08 -1.91 1.13
N ILE A 64 -3.00 -0.75 0.47
CA ILE A 64 -3.18 0.55 1.12
C ILE A 64 -4.64 0.74 1.58
N SER A 65 -5.62 0.35 0.76
CA SER A 65 -7.05 0.41 1.11
C SER A 65 -7.31 -0.33 2.42
N ALA A 66 -6.70 -1.51 2.58
CA ALA A 66 -6.83 -2.33 3.78
C ALA A 66 -6.28 -1.65 5.04
N LEU A 67 -5.37 -0.67 4.91
CA LEU A 67 -4.83 0.07 6.04
C LEU A 67 -5.74 1.20 6.49
N VAL A 68 -6.71 1.62 5.68
CA VAL A 68 -7.51 2.84 5.90
C VAL A 68 -9.02 2.59 5.95
N ASN A 69 -9.46 1.35 5.75
CA ASN A 69 -10.87 0.93 5.71
C ASN A 69 -11.26 0.04 6.91
N ASP A 70 -10.81 0.40 8.11
CA ASP A 70 -10.99 -0.37 9.35
C ASP A 70 -10.20 -1.69 9.41
N GLY A 71 -9.31 -1.93 8.45
CA GLY A 71 -8.41 -3.08 8.47
C GLY A 71 -8.81 -4.24 7.59
N TYR A 72 -9.74 -4.07 6.63
CA TYR A 72 -10.23 -5.15 5.78
C TYR A 72 -9.50 -5.18 4.43
N LEU A 73 -8.76 -6.25 4.16
CA LEU A 73 -8.26 -6.53 2.82
C LEU A 73 -9.40 -7.12 1.98
N ILE A 74 -9.95 -6.29 1.10
CA ILE A 74 -11.03 -6.67 0.19
C ILE A 74 -10.42 -6.87 -1.21
N PRO A 75 -10.60 -8.05 -1.84
CA PRO A 75 -10.12 -8.26 -3.20
C PRO A 75 -10.78 -7.29 -4.19
N PRO A 76 -9.99 -6.52 -4.98
CA PRO A 76 -10.54 -5.62 -5.98
C PRO A 76 -11.26 -6.41 -7.08
N THR A 77 -12.29 -5.81 -7.66
CA THR A 77 -13.09 -6.42 -8.72
C THR A 77 -13.54 -5.36 -9.72
N PHE A 78 -13.69 -5.76 -10.98
CA PHE A 78 -14.34 -4.94 -12.01
C PHE A 78 -15.86 -5.13 -12.04
N LEU A 79 -16.38 -6.11 -11.30
CA LEU A 79 -17.79 -6.41 -11.20
C LEU A 79 -18.40 -5.63 -10.05
N LYS A 80 -19.57 -5.03 -10.28
CA LYS A 80 -20.28 -4.27 -9.25
C LYS A 80 -20.67 -5.22 -8.10
N ARG A 81 -20.39 -4.77 -6.87
CA ARG A 81 -20.82 -5.41 -5.63
C ARG A 81 -21.50 -4.40 -4.73
N THR A 82 -22.39 -4.88 -3.88
CA THR A 82 -22.86 -4.15 -2.70
C THR A 82 -21.76 -4.09 -1.64
N GLU A 83 -21.91 -3.20 -0.66
CA GLU A 83 -20.95 -3.10 0.44
C GLU A 83 -20.89 -4.39 1.26
N ASP A 84 -22.04 -5.03 1.51
CA ASP A 84 -22.12 -6.27 2.29
C ASP A 84 -21.43 -7.44 1.58
N GLU A 85 -21.63 -7.58 0.27
CA GLU A 85 -20.93 -8.59 -0.55
C GLU A 85 -19.42 -8.36 -0.54
N ALA A 86 -18.97 -7.11 -0.62
CA ALA A 86 -17.55 -6.76 -0.56
C ALA A 86 -16.95 -7.06 0.82
N ARG A 87 -17.66 -6.72 1.91
CA ARG A 87 -17.23 -6.98 3.28
C ARG A 87 -17.20 -8.47 3.62
N ALA A 88 -18.13 -9.26 3.10
CA ALA A 88 -18.16 -10.71 3.31
C ALA A 88 -16.91 -11.43 2.76
N LEU A 89 -16.26 -10.87 1.73
CA LEU A 89 -15.00 -11.36 1.16
C LEU A 89 -13.75 -10.77 1.84
N GLY A 90 -13.93 -9.77 2.71
CA GLY A 90 -12.85 -9.04 3.35
C GLY A 90 -12.17 -9.85 4.46
N ILE A 91 -10.84 -9.78 4.52
CA ILE A 91 -10.04 -10.40 5.58
C ILE A 91 -9.48 -9.31 6.49
N GLN A 92 -9.64 -9.45 7.81
CA GLN A 92 -9.09 -8.51 8.77
C GLN A 92 -7.54 -8.63 8.83
N VAL A 93 -6.84 -7.62 8.32
CA VAL A 93 -5.37 -7.58 8.28
C VAL A 93 -4.74 -6.82 9.43
N ILE A 94 -5.35 -5.71 9.85
CA ILE A 94 -4.98 -4.91 11.02
C ILE A 94 -6.24 -4.63 11.85
N LYS A 95 -6.10 -4.13 13.09
CA LYS A 95 -7.28 -3.77 13.89
C LYS A 95 -7.89 -2.44 13.43
N PRO A 96 -9.19 -2.19 13.65
CA PRO A 96 -9.82 -0.91 13.33
C PRO A 96 -9.11 0.30 13.96
N GLU A 97 -8.63 0.18 15.20
CA GLU A 97 -7.93 1.27 15.88
C GLU A 97 -6.55 1.56 15.26
N THR A 98 -5.92 0.53 14.68
CA THR A 98 -4.69 0.73 13.91
C THR A 98 -5.00 1.45 12.60
N SER A 99 -6.10 1.09 11.93
CA SER A 99 -6.53 1.75 10.69
C SER A 99 -6.85 3.23 10.93
N ASP A 100 -7.50 3.54 12.05
CA ASP A 100 -7.77 4.91 12.47
C ASP A 100 -6.49 5.75 12.63
N LYS A 101 -5.49 5.19 13.30
CA LYS A 101 -4.18 5.84 13.43
C LYS A 101 -3.49 6.03 12.07
N MET A 102 -3.65 5.08 11.14
CA MET A 102 -3.09 5.21 9.79
C MET A 102 -3.72 6.36 9.01
N ARG A 103 -5.05 6.51 9.09
CA ARG A 103 -5.77 7.66 8.52
C ARG A 103 -5.24 8.99 9.06
N TYR A 104 -5.09 9.10 10.38
CA TYR A 104 -4.52 10.28 11.02
C TYR A 104 -3.10 10.60 10.51
N LEU A 105 -2.22 9.59 10.44
CA LEU A 105 -0.85 9.77 9.96
C LEU A 105 -0.79 10.21 8.48
N LEU A 106 -1.66 9.67 7.63
CA LEU A 106 -1.76 10.08 6.23
C LEU A 106 -2.26 11.51 6.08
N ARG A 107 -3.24 11.92 6.92
CA ARG A 107 -3.70 13.30 6.98
C ARG A 107 -2.58 14.24 7.45
N LEU A 108 -1.89 13.90 8.53
CA LEU A 108 -0.79 14.69 9.06
C LEU A 108 0.33 14.90 8.03
N ASN A 109 0.60 13.88 7.19
CA ASN A 109 1.58 14.02 6.11
C ASN A 109 1.12 14.99 5.00
N ALA A 110 -0.18 15.11 4.77
CA ALA A 110 -0.75 16.13 3.88
C ALA A 110 -0.71 17.52 4.52
N GLU A 111 -0.88 17.65 5.84
CA GLU A 111 -0.85 18.98 6.50
C GLU A 111 0.56 19.53 6.70
N LYS A 112 1.48 18.67 7.14
CA LYS A 112 2.80 19.09 7.67
C LYS A 112 3.97 18.27 7.12
N GLY A 113 3.71 17.32 6.23
CA GLY A 113 4.71 16.38 5.73
C GLY A 113 5.11 16.64 4.28
N THR A 114 5.39 15.56 3.55
CA THR A 114 5.83 15.64 2.14
C THR A 114 4.67 15.75 1.16
N ALA A 115 3.43 15.55 1.61
CA ALA A 115 2.23 15.54 0.77
C ALA A 115 1.45 16.87 0.81
N THR A 116 2.09 17.98 1.20
CA THR A 116 1.44 19.29 1.39
C THR A 116 0.70 19.83 0.16
N ARG A 117 1.14 19.46 -1.04
CA ARG A 117 0.45 19.84 -2.29
C ARG A 117 -0.94 19.21 -2.42
N ALA A 118 -1.25 18.19 -1.63
CA ALA A 118 -2.56 17.54 -1.61
C ALA A 118 -3.54 18.15 -0.59
N ASP A 119 -3.09 19.10 0.24
CA ASP A 119 -3.95 19.78 1.22
C ASP A 119 -4.82 20.84 0.54
N VAL A 120 -5.93 20.38 -0.04
CA VAL A 120 -6.89 21.23 -0.75
C VAL A 120 -7.96 21.73 0.20
N LYS A 121 -8.12 23.05 0.32
CA LYS A 121 -9.18 23.65 1.15
C LYS A 121 -10.56 23.10 0.76
N GLY A 122 -11.31 22.62 1.76
CA GLY A 122 -12.62 22.01 1.58
C GLY A 122 -12.60 20.50 1.35
N TYR A 123 -11.43 19.90 1.11
CA TYR A 123 -11.26 18.45 1.01
C TYR A 123 -10.35 17.93 2.11
N TYR A 124 -10.83 16.96 2.87
CA TYR A 124 -10.02 16.33 3.91
C TYR A 124 -9.15 15.24 3.27
N VAL A 125 -8.01 15.61 2.68
CA VAL A 125 -7.13 14.67 1.96
C VAL A 125 -6.02 14.17 2.88
N GLY A 126 -5.76 12.87 2.86
CA GLY A 126 -4.57 12.25 3.43
C GLY A 126 -3.77 11.57 2.33
N GLY A 127 -2.45 11.53 2.44
CA GLY A 127 -1.66 10.92 1.37
C GLY A 127 -0.19 10.69 1.69
N LYS A 128 0.47 9.95 0.80
CA LYS A 128 1.89 9.62 0.90
C LYS A 128 2.57 9.70 -0.46
N THR A 129 3.71 10.38 -0.50
CA THR A 129 4.61 10.39 -1.65
C THR A 129 5.49 9.14 -1.66
N GLY A 130 5.67 8.55 -2.83
CA GLY A 130 6.64 7.50 -3.11
C GLY A 130 7.69 8.00 -4.09
N THR A 131 8.95 7.69 -3.83
CA THR A 131 10.05 7.95 -4.76
C THR A 131 11.02 6.80 -4.65
N SER A 132 11.19 6.07 -5.75
CA SER A 132 12.11 4.94 -5.82
C SER A 132 12.99 5.03 -7.05
N GLU A 133 14.18 4.47 -6.96
CA GLU A 133 15.08 4.36 -8.12
C GLU A 133 14.56 3.28 -9.06
N LYS A 134 14.49 3.59 -10.36
CA LYS A 134 14.02 2.64 -11.36
C LYS A 134 15.06 1.54 -11.57
N VAL A 135 14.61 0.29 -11.61
CA VAL A 135 15.47 -0.84 -12.01
C VAL A 135 15.62 -0.84 -13.53
N VAL A 136 16.86 -0.74 -14.02
CA VAL A 136 17.23 -0.79 -15.44
C VAL A 136 18.37 -1.79 -15.59
N GLY A 137 18.20 -2.82 -16.42
CA GLY A 137 19.21 -3.86 -16.60
C GLY A 137 19.60 -4.59 -15.31
N GLY A 138 18.65 -4.75 -14.38
CA GLY A 138 18.86 -5.44 -13.10
C GLY A 138 19.59 -4.61 -12.02
N ARG A 139 19.81 -3.30 -12.24
CA ARG A 139 20.42 -2.39 -11.26
C ARG A 139 19.56 -1.15 -11.06
N TYR A 140 19.63 -0.54 -9.89
CA TYR A 140 18.99 0.76 -9.64
C TYR A 140 19.67 1.85 -10.46
N SER A 141 18.87 2.63 -11.18
CA SER A 141 19.34 3.79 -11.94
C SER A 141 19.47 4.99 -11.01
N LYS A 142 20.65 5.61 -11.01
CA LYS A 142 20.90 6.86 -10.26
C LYS A 142 20.24 8.09 -10.87
N THR A 143 19.71 7.98 -12.09
CA THR A 143 19.18 9.12 -12.86
C THR A 143 17.70 8.97 -13.21
N LYS A 144 17.10 7.80 -13.01
CA LYS A 144 15.69 7.53 -13.32
C LYS A 144 14.94 7.17 -12.06
N LEU A 145 13.91 7.94 -11.76
CA LEU A 145 13.04 7.75 -10.62
C LEU A 145 11.66 7.27 -11.06
N LEU A 146 11.03 6.47 -10.21
CA LEU A 146 9.60 6.22 -10.24
C LEU A 146 8.98 7.02 -9.09
N THR A 147 8.16 8.00 -9.45
CA THR A 147 7.42 8.84 -8.48
C THR A 147 5.97 8.41 -8.45
N THR A 148 5.44 8.18 -7.26
CA THR A 148 4.05 7.80 -7.04
C THR A 148 3.45 8.66 -5.95
N PHE A 149 2.12 8.80 -5.95
CA PHE A 149 1.42 9.50 -4.88
C PHE A 149 0.10 8.81 -4.60
N THR A 150 -0.07 8.31 -3.38
CA THR A 150 -1.37 7.79 -2.96
C THR A 150 -2.12 8.82 -2.14
N ALA A 151 -3.42 8.95 -2.40
CA ALA A 151 -4.33 9.79 -1.63
C ALA A 151 -5.56 9.02 -1.20
N ILE A 152 -6.07 9.35 -0.01
CA ILE A 152 -7.33 8.87 0.55
C ILE A 152 -8.24 10.06 0.81
N ILE A 153 -9.51 9.95 0.41
CA ILE A 153 -10.47 11.05 0.47
C ILE A 153 -11.86 10.53 0.83
N PRO A 154 -12.55 11.13 1.83
CA PRO A 154 -12.00 11.92 2.94
C PRO A 154 -11.04 11.12 3.82
N ALA A 155 -10.06 11.74 4.47
CA ALA A 155 -9.04 11.03 5.23
C ALA A 155 -9.56 10.38 6.51
N ASP A 156 -10.59 10.96 7.14
CA ASP A 156 -11.27 10.48 8.35
C ASP A 156 -12.26 9.35 8.03
N ARG A 157 -13.00 9.45 6.91
CA ARG A 157 -13.89 8.39 6.43
C ARG A 157 -13.68 8.11 4.94
N PRO A 158 -12.61 7.38 4.56
CA PRO A 158 -12.23 7.17 3.18
C PRO A 158 -13.34 6.55 2.34
N ARG A 159 -13.65 7.20 1.22
CA ARG A 159 -14.54 6.68 0.17
C ARG A 159 -13.80 6.39 -1.13
N TYR A 160 -12.70 7.10 -1.36
CA TYR A 160 -11.88 6.99 -2.55
C TYR A 160 -10.41 6.85 -2.18
N GLN A 161 -9.70 6.09 -3.00
CA GLN A 161 -8.25 6.04 -3.01
C GLN A 161 -7.74 6.30 -4.42
N LEU A 162 -6.69 7.11 -4.52
CA LEU A 162 -5.95 7.37 -5.76
C LEU A 162 -4.50 6.88 -5.60
N LEU A 163 -3.85 6.53 -6.70
CA LEU A 163 -2.43 6.14 -6.77
C LEU A 163 -1.77 6.70 -8.04
#